data_AF-A0A124E146-F1
#
_entry.id   AF-A0A124E146-F1
#
_cell.length_a   1.000
_cell.length_b   1.000
_cell.length_c   1.000
_cell.angle_alpha   90.00
_cell.angle_beta   90.00
_cell.angle_gamma   90.00
#
_symmetry.space_group_name_H-M   'P 1'
#
loop_
_entity.id
_entity.type
_entity.pdbx_description
1 polymer ?
#
loop_
_entity_poly.entity_id
_entity_poly.type
_entity_poly.pdbx_seq_one_letter_code
_entity_poly.pdbx_strand_id
1 'polypeptide(L)' 'MTPPFSCEAGNCGTCMAKLLEGTATMRVNDALDDDEVADGYVLTCQAIPDCDQVTVSYDED' A
#
# COMPACT_ATOMS: atom_id res chain seq x y z
N MET A 1 9.09 13.78 -2.94
CA MET A 1 8.47 12.84 -3.88
C MET A 1 6.96 12.97 -3.73
N THR A 2 6.22 12.90 -4.82
CA THR A 2 4.75 12.87 -4.80
C THR A 2 4.33 11.41 -4.98
N PRO A 3 3.57 10.80 -4.06
CA PRO A 3 3.14 9.43 -4.21
C PRO A 3 2.22 9.30 -5.44
N PRO A 4 2.34 8.22 -6.23
CA PRO A 4 1.46 7.99 -7.37
C PRO A 4 0.02 7.74 -6.89
N PHE A 5 -0.95 8.33 -7.58
CA PHE A 5 -2.38 8.22 -7.23
C PHE A 5 -3.27 8.21 -8.48
N SER A 6 -4.47 7.63 -8.34
CA SER A 6 -5.49 7.59 -9.40
C SER A 6 -6.90 7.50 -8.83
N CYS A 7 -7.29 6.35 -8.25
CA CYS A 7 -8.68 6.12 -7.83
C CYS A 7 -9.01 6.55 -6.39
N GLU A 8 -8.02 6.50 -5.50
CA GLU A 8 -8.18 6.74 -4.05
C GLU A 8 -9.29 5.90 -3.37
N ALA A 9 -9.68 4.79 -4.00
CA ALA A 9 -10.81 3.95 -3.58
C ALA A 9 -10.44 2.48 -3.36
N GLY A 10 -9.16 2.10 -3.55
CA GLY A 10 -8.70 0.72 -3.34
C GLY A 10 -8.96 -0.24 -4.50
N ASN A 11 -9.42 0.25 -5.66
CA ASN A 11 -9.75 -0.55 -6.85
C ASN A 11 -8.75 -0.42 -8.02
N CYS A 12 -7.57 0.16 -7.78
CA CYS A 12 -6.46 0.18 -8.73
C CYS A 12 -5.11 0.10 -8.00
N GLY A 13 -4.06 -0.35 -8.69
CA GLY A 13 -2.70 -0.49 -8.15
C GLY A 13 -1.80 0.76 -8.25
N THR A 14 -2.29 1.92 -8.71
CA THR A 14 -1.40 3.09 -8.94
C THR A 14 -0.66 3.55 -7.70
N CYS A 15 -1.28 3.43 -6.51
CA CYS A 15 -0.66 3.80 -5.24
C CYS A 15 0.00 2.62 -4.51
N MET A 16 0.22 1.50 -5.20
CA MET A 16 0.85 0.32 -4.64
C MET A 16 2.28 0.65 -4.21
N ALA A 17 2.66 0.15 -3.03
CA ALA A 17 3.99 0.30 -2.47
C ALA A 17 4.34 -0.93 -1.65
N LYS A 18 5.65 -1.20 -1.52
CA LYS A 18 6.16 -2.23 -0.61
C LYS A 18 6.33 -1.67 0.79
N LEU A 19 5.76 -2.33 1.79
CA LEU A 19 5.98 -1.98 3.19
C LEU A 19 7.32 -2.57 3.67
N LEU A 20 8.28 -1.69 3.96
CA LEU A 20 9.64 -2.05 4.37
C LEU A 20 9.78 -2.17 5.89
N GLU A 21 9.04 -1.34 6.63
CA GLU A 21 9.05 -1.31 8.09
C GLU A 21 7.65 -0.99 8.64
N GLY A 22 7.32 -1.57 9.80
CA GLY A 22 6.05 -1.38 10.50
C GLY A 22 4.94 -2.32 10.04
N THR A 23 3.69 -1.93 10.28
CA THR A 23 2.48 -2.65 9.84
C THR A 23 1.37 -1.67 9.50
N ALA A 24 0.50 -2.02 8.57
CA ALA A 24 -0.65 -1.22 8.19
C ALA A 24 -1.84 -2.07 7.79
N THR A 25 -3.03 -1.59 8.12
CA THR A 25 -4.31 -2.19 7.73
C THR A 25 -4.92 -1.40 6.60
N MET A 26 -5.31 -2.07 5.50
CA MET A 26 -6.01 -1.43 4.39
C MET A 26 -7.52 -1.36 4.65
N ARG A 27 -8.12 -0.18 4.45
CA ARG A 27 -9.58 0.01 4.55
C ARG A 27 -10.34 -0.75 3.46
N VAL A 28 -9.83 -0.69 2.24
CA VAL A 28 -10.36 -1.34 1.04
C VAL A 28 -9.18 -1.89 0.25
N ASN A 29 -9.30 -3.14 -0.20
CA ASN A 29 -8.36 -3.74 -1.13
C ASN A 29 -9.14 -4.62 -2.13
N ASP A 30 -9.47 -4.03 -3.28
CA ASP A 30 -10.07 -4.73 -4.42
C ASP A 30 -9.06 -4.91 -5.57
N ALA A 31 -7.81 -4.48 -5.38
CA ALA A 31 -6.80 -4.42 -6.44
C ALA A 31 -5.64 -5.39 -6.26
N LEU A 32 -5.17 -5.62 -5.03
CA LEU A 32 -4.09 -6.55 -4.73
C LEU A 32 -4.64 -7.92 -4.37
N ASP A 33 -4.01 -8.98 -4.85
CA ASP A 33 -4.32 -10.34 -4.43
C ASP A 33 -3.71 -10.69 -3.06
N ASP A 34 -4.09 -11.85 -2.52
CA ASP A 34 -3.65 -12.28 -1.19
C ASP A 34 -2.13 -12.52 -1.13
N ASP A 35 -1.50 -12.94 -2.23
CA ASP A 35 -0.06 -13.20 -2.29
C ASP A 35 0.73 -11.88 -2.30
N GLU A 36 0.27 -10.88 -3.06
CA GLU A 36 0.84 -9.52 -3.06
C GLU A 36 0.76 -8.90 -1.65
N VAL A 37 -0.39 -9.04 -0.98
CA VAL A 37 -0.55 -8.56 0.41
C VAL A 37 0.36 -9.32 1.36
N ALA A 38 0.44 -10.65 1.24
CA ALA A 38 1.32 -11.49 2.05
C ALA A 38 2.80 -11.15 1.85
N ASP A 39 3.17 -10.77 0.64
CA ASP A 39 4.50 -10.28 0.31
C ASP A 39 4.77 -8.89 0.91
N GLY A 40 3.76 -8.18 1.41
CA GLY A 40 3.89 -6.89 2.07
C GLY A 40 3.62 -5.70 1.16
N TYR A 41 2.93 -5.90 0.04
CA TYR A 41 2.42 -4.80 -0.77
C TYR A 41 1.16 -4.20 -0.15
N VAL A 42 1.04 -2.87 -0.28
CA VAL A 42 -0.09 -2.10 0.25
C VAL A 42 -0.56 -1.04 -0.73
N LEU A 43 -1.85 -0.76 -0.76
CA LEU A 43 -2.43 0.42 -1.41
C LEU A 43 -2.33 1.61 -0.45
N THR A 44 -1.34 2.47 -0.65
CA THR A 44 -1.06 3.58 0.29
C THR A 44 -2.20 4.58 0.43
N CYS A 45 -3.09 4.69 -0.56
CA CYS A 45 -4.29 5.53 -0.43
C CYS A 45 -5.35 4.95 0.53
N GLN A 46 -5.30 3.65 0.82
CA GLN A 46 -6.22 2.94 1.72
C GLN A 46 -5.55 2.43 3.01
N ALA A 47 -4.22 2.43 3.07
CA ALA A 47 -3.47 1.93 4.21
C ALA A 47 -3.50 2.90 5.40
N ILE A 48 -3.80 2.38 6.59
CA ILE A 48 -3.67 3.07 7.87
C ILE A 48 -2.54 2.39 8.65
N PRO A 49 -1.51 3.12 9.10
CA PRO A 49 -0.48 2.56 9.98
C PRO A 49 -1.08 2.01 11.28
N ASP A 50 -0.68 0.81 11.66
CA ASP A 50 -1.06 0.18 12.94
C ASP A 50 -0.01 0.42 14.03
N CYS A 51 1.03 1.20 13.72
CA CYS A 51 2.15 1.52 14.58
C CYS A 51 2.59 2.98 14.41
N ASP A 52 3.49 3.44 15.28
CA ASP A 52 3.95 4.84 15.31
C ASP A 52 4.68 5.27 14.03
N GLN A 53 5.34 4.33 13.35
CA GLN A 53 6.11 4.60 12.14
C GLN A 53 6.00 3.45 11.15
N VAL A 54 5.85 3.79 9.87
CA VAL A 54 5.96 2.88 8.73
C VAL A 54 6.90 3.47 7.68
N THR A 55 7.57 2.60 6.95
CA THR A 55 8.41 2.95 5.80
C THR A 55 7.90 2.18 4.60
N VAL A 56 7.66 2.86 3.47
CA VAL A 56 7.21 2.24 2.21
C VAL A 56 8.10 2.64 1.04
N SER A 57 8.22 1.77 0.04
CA SER A 57 8.86 2.06 -1.24
C SER A 57 7.86 2.00 -2.38
N TYR A 58 7.86 3.04 -3.23
CA TYR A 58 7.11 3.08 -4.49
C TYR A 58 7.99 2.75 -5.70
N ASP A 59 9.30 2.55 -5.48
CA ASP A 59 10.20 2.08 -6.52
C ASP A 59 10.00 0.57 -6.66
N GLU A 60 9.27 0.20 -7.71
CA GLU A 60 9.37 -1.11 -8.34
C GLU A 60 10.42 -0.96 -9.44
N ASP A 61 11.48 -1.78 -9.44
CA ASP A 61 12.48 -1.81 -10.52
C ASP A 61 11.83 -1.92 -11.92
#